data_AF-A0A6L7LHH3-F1
#
_entry.id   AF-A0A6L7LHH3-F1
#
_cell.length_a   1.000
_cell.length_b   1.000
_cell.length_c   1.000
_cell.angle_alpha   90.00
_cell.angle_beta   90.00
_cell.angle_gamma   90.00
#
_symmetry.space_group_name_H-M   'P 1'
#
loop_
_entity.id
_entity.type
_entity.pdbx_description
1 polymer ?
#
loop_
_entity_poly.entity_id
_entity_poly.type
_entity_poly.pdbx_seq_one_letter_code
_entity_poly.pdbx_strand_id
1 'polypeptide(L)'
;MHWIVQNEIGLDEEVFPRRNRLSAVLRKPLEEHIFGEFELRTDTSTHQRRLVLQSNAGPPLPYLVWSAGQREFVPLLLGLYWLLPPSKTPRRWDFDSVVIEEPEAGLHPNGIGAVINLVMELLLRGYRVCVSTHSPHVLDIFWALRFFQQNNGQPKDVLSLLGLEATHKTKQLAKAALAGDFRTYYFARNGKVRDISRLDPGSEDIVEGGWGGLTEFSGRVGDIVADVANRNEKS
;
A
#
# COMPACT_ATOMS: atom_id res chain seq x y z
N MET A 1 -8.55 -14.61 12.72
CA MET A 1 -9.31 -14.17 11.53
C MET A 1 -10.79 -14.56 11.59
N HIS A 2 -11.16 -15.83 11.72
CA HIS A 2 -12.56 -16.29 11.68
C HIS A 2 -13.52 -15.59 12.68
N TRP A 3 -13.06 -15.31 13.91
CA TRP A 3 -13.87 -14.63 14.93
C TRP A 3 -14.10 -13.13 14.67
N ILE A 4 -13.07 -12.40 14.20
CA ILE A 4 -13.15 -10.95 13.90
C ILE A 4 -14.13 -10.70 12.74
N VAL A 5 -14.06 -11.56 11.73
CA VAL A 5 -14.90 -11.55 10.54
C VAL A 5 -16.37 -11.80 10.88
N GLN A 6 -16.66 -12.70 11.84
CA GLN A 6 -18.02 -13.04 12.24
C GLN A 6 -18.64 -12.03 13.23
N ASN A 7 -17.87 -11.55 14.23
CA ASN A 7 -18.44 -10.84 15.38
C ASN A 7 -18.18 -9.33 15.41
N GLU A 8 -17.12 -8.83 14.76
CA GLU A 8 -16.74 -7.41 14.89
C GLU A 8 -16.87 -6.59 13.59
N ILE A 9 -16.61 -7.20 12.43
CA ILE A 9 -16.68 -6.45 11.16
C ILE A 9 -18.13 -6.25 10.70
N GLY A 10 -19.06 -7.08 11.19
CA GLY A 10 -20.44 -7.09 10.70
C GLY A 10 -20.39 -7.18 9.18
N LEU A 11 -19.94 -8.33 8.66
CA LEU A 11 -20.00 -8.57 7.22
C LEU A 11 -21.47 -8.63 6.85
N ASP A 12 -21.98 -7.51 6.36
CA ASP A 12 -23.24 -7.45 5.64
C ASP A 12 -23.05 -8.21 4.31
N GLU A 13 -24.10 -8.32 3.50
CA GLU A 13 -23.98 -8.91 2.16
C GLU A 13 -22.92 -8.18 1.32
N GLU A 14 -22.72 -6.88 1.53
CA GLU A 14 -21.74 -6.04 0.86
C GLU A 14 -20.50 -5.78 1.73
N VAL A 15 -19.36 -6.36 1.36
CA VAL A 15 -18.09 -6.20 2.08
C VAL A 15 -17.26 -5.07 1.48
N PHE A 16 -17.11 -5.03 0.16
CA PHE A 16 -16.45 -3.95 -0.56
C PHE A 16 -17.08 -3.80 -1.94
N PRO A 17 -17.41 -2.58 -2.40
CA PRO A 17 -17.16 -1.29 -1.75
C PRO A 17 -18.19 -0.97 -0.66
N ARG A 18 -17.74 -0.57 0.54
CA ARG A 18 -18.63 -0.19 1.65
C ARG A 18 -18.61 1.31 1.92
N ARG A 19 -19.78 1.95 1.72
CA ARG A 19 -19.98 3.37 2.08
C ARG A 19 -19.84 3.55 3.59
N ASN A 20 -19.32 4.70 4.02
CA ASN A 20 -19.09 5.07 5.43
C ASN A 20 -18.01 4.27 6.19
N ARG A 21 -17.29 3.34 5.55
CA ARG A 21 -16.09 2.70 6.13
C ARG A 21 -14.81 3.34 5.62
N LEU A 22 -14.70 3.50 4.32
CA LEU A 22 -13.63 4.24 3.67
C LEU A 22 -14.19 5.46 2.96
N SER A 23 -13.49 6.59 3.07
CA SER A 23 -13.80 7.78 2.29
C SER A 23 -13.69 7.47 0.80
N ALA A 24 -14.55 8.08 -0.03
CA ALA A 24 -14.56 7.84 -1.47
C ALA A 24 -13.17 8.00 -2.12
N VAL A 25 -12.37 8.95 -1.64
CA VAL A 25 -11.02 9.22 -2.16
C VAL A 25 -10.02 8.07 -1.91
N LEU A 26 -10.18 7.30 -0.83
CA LEU A 26 -9.35 6.11 -0.56
C LEU A 26 -9.95 4.84 -1.16
N ARG A 27 -11.28 4.82 -1.32
CA ARG A 27 -12.03 3.67 -1.80
C ARG A 27 -11.95 3.52 -3.33
N LYS A 28 -12.08 4.62 -4.08
CA LYS A 28 -12.06 4.61 -5.55
C LYS A 28 -10.78 4.00 -6.14
N PRO A 29 -9.56 4.32 -5.67
CA PRO A 29 -8.35 3.68 -6.19
C PRO A 29 -8.33 2.15 -5.99
N LEU A 30 -8.91 1.65 -4.89
CA LEU A 30 -9.01 0.20 -4.64
C LEU A 30 -10.05 -0.45 -5.55
N GLU A 31 -11.18 0.22 -5.80
CA GLU A 31 -12.16 -0.20 -6.80
C GLU A 31 -11.49 -0.31 -8.17
N GLU A 32 -10.80 0.72 -8.61
CA GLU A 32 -10.22 0.77 -9.96
C GLU A 32 -9.06 -0.20 -10.15
N HIS A 33 -8.17 -0.31 -9.16
CA HIS A 33 -6.88 -0.98 -9.34
C HIS A 33 -6.78 -2.37 -8.69
N ILE A 34 -7.74 -2.77 -7.85
CA ILE A 34 -7.71 -4.10 -7.20
C ILE A 34 -8.95 -4.91 -7.58
N PHE A 35 -10.13 -4.31 -7.46
CA PHE A 35 -11.39 -5.03 -7.65
C PHE A 35 -11.98 -4.88 -9.07
N GLY A 36 -11.62 -3.83 -9.81
CA GLY A 36 -12.18 -3.53 -11.12
C GLY A 36 -13.71 -3.42 -11.08
N GLU A 37 -14.37 -4.23 -11.91
CA GLU A 37 -15.84 -4.31 -12.00
C GLU A 37 -16.47 -5.23 -10.94
N PHE A 38 -15.67 -5.80 -10.04
CA PHE A 38 -16.13 -6.76 -9.05
C PHE A 38 -16.37 -6.11 -7.69
N GLU A 39 -17.37 -6.61 -6.98
CA GLU A 39 -17.64 -6.28 -5.59
C GLU A 39 -17.35 -7.50 -4.72
N LEU A 40 -16.73 -7.29 -3.56
CA LEU A 40 -16.57 -8.32 -2.54
C LEU A 40 -17.86 -8.43 -1.74
N ARG A 41 -18.47 -9.61 -1.77
CA ARG A 41 -19.73 -9.90 -1.09
C ARG A 41 -19.63 -11.15 -0.24
N THR A 42 -20.61 -11.29 0.66
CA THR A 42 -20.79 -12.50 1.45
C THR A 42 -21.91 -13.35 0.84
N ASP A 43 -21.61 -14.59 0.48
CA ASP A 43 -22.59 -15.58 0.01
C ASP A 43 -22.94 -16.56 1.15
N THR A 44 -24.23 -16.71 1.41
CA THR A 44 -24.81 -17.60 2.44
C THR A 44 -25.74 -18.66 1.84
N SER A 45 -25.79 -18.81 0.51
CA SER A 45 -26.69 -19.73 -0.19
C SER A 45 -26.42 -21.20 0.14
N THR A 46 -25.15 -21.58 0.22
CA THR A 46 -24.70 -22.80 0.87
C THR A 46 -24.65 -22.51 2.37
N HIS A 47 -25.07 -23.42 3.28
CA HIS A 47 -25.15 -23.20 4.74
C HIS A 47 -23.81 -22.81 5.45
N GLN A 48 -22.79 -22.44 4.70
CA GLN A 48 -21.53 -21.84 5.10
C GLN A 48 -21.40 -20.44 4.49
N ARG A 49 -21.02 -19.48 5.33
CA ARG A 49 -20.76 -18.09 4.93
C ARG A 49 -19.40 -17.99 4.24
N ARG A 50 -19.37 -17.56 2.97
CA ARG A 50 -18.14 -17.43 2.17
C ARG A 50 -18.03 -16.07 1.51
N LEU A 51 -16.80 -15.62 1.25
CA LEU A 51 -16.55 -14.42 0.47
C LEU A 51 -16.51 -14.77 -1.02
N VAL A 52 -17.17 -13.94 -1.84
CA VAL A 52 -17.24 -14.08 -3.30
C VAL A 52 -17.00 -12.73 -3.96
N LEU A 53 -16.49 -12.75 -5.19
CA LEU A 53 -16.47 -11.57 -6.06
C LEU A 53 -17.70 -11.60 -6.96
N GLN A 54 -18.45 -10.52 -7.01
CA GLN A 54 -19.69 -10.40 -7.77
C GLN A 54 -19.55 -9.27 -8.78
N SER A 55 -19.76 -9.55 -10.07
CA SER A 55 -19.90 -8.50 -11.09
C SER A 55 -21.38 -8.17 -11.30
N ASN A 56 -21.67 -7.07 -11.99
CA ASN A 56 -23.05 -6.62 -12.23
C ASN A 56 -23.91 -7.61 -13.04
N ALA A 57 -23.30 -8.49 -13.84
CA ALA A 57 -24.02 -9.36 -14.79
C ALA A 57 -23.63 -10.85 -14.72
N GLY A 58 -22.67 -11.23 -13.85
CA GLY A 58 -22.13 -12.59 -13.78
C GLY A 58 -22.57 -13.38 -12.55
N PRO A 59 -22.31 -14.70 -12.51
CA PRO A 59 -22.44 -15.46 -11.27
C PRO A 59 -21.38 -15.05 -10.23
N PRO A 60 -21.61 -15.31 -8.93
CA PRO A 60 -20.60 -15.10 -7.90
C PRO A 60 -19.35 -15.93 -8.18
N LEU A 61 -18.20 -15.27 -8.19
CA LEU A 61 -16.89 -15.87 -8.42
C LEU A 61 -16.28 -16.38 -7.11
N PRO A 62 -16.02 -17.70 -6.99
CA PRO A 62 -15.41 -18.27 -5.80
C PRO A 62 -13.94 -17.87 -5.64
N TYR A 63 -13.43 -17.94 -4.42
CA TYR A 63 -12.04 -17.59 -4.07
C TYR A 63 -10.96 -18.16 -5.01
N LEU A 64 -11.17 -19.36 -5.56
CA LEU A 64 -10.19 -20.03 -6.43
C LEU A 64 -9.94 -19.34 -7.78
N VAL A 65 -10.85 -18.47 -8.24
CA VAL A 65 -10.70 -17.78 -9.53
C VAL A 65 -10.25 -16.32 -9.38
N TRP A 66 -10.00 -15.87 -8.14
CA TRP A 66 -9.55 -14.51 -7.87
C TRP A 66 -8.10 -14.31 -8.31
N SER A 67 -7.76 -13.09 -8.72
CA SER A 67 -6.37 -12.73 -9.00
C SER A 67 -5.50 -12.87 -7.74
N ALA A 68 -4.19 -13.01 -7.89
CA ALA A 68 -3.28 -13.06 -6.74
C ALA A 68 -3.43 -11.80 -5.87
N GLY A 69 -3.40 -10.62 -6.48
CA GLY A 69 -3.58 -9.35 -5.76
C GLY A 69 -4.91 -9.23 -5.01
N GLN A 70 -6.01 -9.74 -5.57
CA GLN A 70 -7.29 -9.79 -4.85
C GLN A 70 -7.23 -10.73 -3.64
N ARG A 71 -6.62 -11.90 -3.79
CA ARG A 71 -6.50 -12.88 -2.69
C ARG A 71 -5.64 -12.37 -1.54
N GLU A 72 -4.53 -11.71 -1.85
CA GLU A 72 -3.63 -11.14 -0.84
C GLU A 72 -4.21 -9.87 -0.20
N PHE A 73 -4.89 -9.01 -0.99
CA PHE A 73 -5.43 -7.76 -0.47
C PHE A 73 -6.66 -7.93 0.42
N VAL A 74 -7.54 -8.90 0.16
CA VAL A 74 -8.80 -9.05 0.92
C VAL A 74 -8.58 -9.25 2.43
N PRO A 75 -7.67 -10.13 2.89
CA PRO A 75 -7.29 -10.22 4.30
C PRO A 75 -6.82 -8.88 4.89
N LEU A 76 -5.98 -8.15 4.17
CA LEU A 76 -5.49 -6.83 4.59
C LEU A 76 -6.64 -5.82 4.71
N LEU A 77 -7.55 -5.78 3.73
CA LEU A 77 -8.73 -4.92 3.74
C LEU A 77 -9.61 -5.17 4.97
N LEU A 78 -9.85 -6.43 5.32
CA LEU A 78 -10.64 -6.79 6.50
C LEU A 78 -9.95 -6.35 7.80
N GLY A 79 -8.63 -6.53 7.89
CA GLY A 79 -7.83 -6.00 8.99
C GLY A 79 -7.92 -4.47 9.10
N LEU A 80 -7.81 -3.76 7.98
CA LEU A 80 -7.93 -2.31 7.92
C LEU A 80 -9.33 -1.83 8.33
N TYR A 81 -10.40 -2.48 7.90
CA TYR A 81 -11.75 -2.15 8.35
C TYR A 81 -11.93 -2.29 9.86
N TRP A 82 -11.24 -3.24 10.47
CA TRP A 82 -11.25 -3.40 11.91
C TRP A 82 -10.46 -2.28 12.62
N LEU A 83 -9.30 -1.88 12.06
CA LEU A 83 -8.44 -0.80 12.56
C LEU A 83 -8.99 0.61 12.30
N LEU A 84 -9.87 0.78 11.30
CA LEU A 84 -10.44 2.05 10.88
C LEU A 84 -11.90 2.16 11.33
N PRO A 85 -12.16 2.53 12.59
CA PRO A 85 -13.52 2.65 13.09
C PRO A 85 -14.28 3.76 12.31
N PRO A 86 -15.60 3.57 12.09
CA PRO A 86 -16.46 4.54 11.40
C PRO A 86 -16.89 5.73 12.28
N SER A 87 -16.59 5.70 13.59
CA SER A 87 -16.90 6.79 14.53
C SER A 87 -15.89 7.94 14.46
N LYS A 88 -16.17 9.06 15.14
CA LYS A 88 -15.22 10.16 15.39
C LYS A 88 -13.96 9.73 16.20
N THR A 89 -13.83 8.44 16.51
CA THR A 89 -12.69 7.91 17.26
C THR A 89 -11.50 7.75 16.30
N PRO A 90 -10.36 8.38 16.56
CA PRO A 90 -9.23 8.40 15.62
C PRO A 90 -8.67 6.98 15.38
N ARG A 91 -8.49 6.20 16.46
CA ARG A 91 -7.96 4.84 16.45
C ARG A 91 -8.65 3.97 17.49
N ARG A 92 -8.52 2.65 17.41
CA ARG A 92 -8.89 1.77 18.53
C ARG A 92 -7.88 1.97 19.66
N TRP A 93 -8.36 2.24 20.87
CA TRP A 93 -7.53 2.71 21.99
C TRP A 93 -6.50 1.67 22.47
N ASP A 94 -6.78 0.39 22.28
CA ASP A 94 -5.93 -0.74 22.66
C ASP A 94 -4.65 -0.90 21.80
N PHE A 95 -4.58 -0.25 20.62
CA PHE A 95 -3.51 -0.49 19.65
C PHE A 95 -2.91 0.83 19.19
N ASP A 96 -1.60 0.98 19.36
CA ASP A 96 -0.83 2.12 18.88
C ASP A 96 0.01 1.80 17.65
N SER A 97 0.24 0.52 17.37
CA SER A 97 1.18 0.04 16.36
C SER A 97 0.53 -1.00 15.45
N VAL A 98 0.86 -0.96 14.15
CA VAL A 98 0.37 -1.88 13.13
C VAL A 98 1.56 -2.38 12.34
N VAL A 99 1.69 -3.70 12.18
CA VAL A 99 2.69 -4.32 11.31
C VAL A 99 1.97 -4.87 10.09
N ILE A 100 2.45 -4.52 8.89
CA ILE A 100 1.89 -4.97 7.62
C ILE A 100 3.02 -5.63 6.84
N GLU A 101 2.86 -6.91 6.55
CA GLU A 101 3.84 -7.67 5.78
C GLU A 101 3.50 -7.63 4.30
N GLU A 102 4.47 -7.26 3.45
CA GLU A 102 4.38 -7.25 1.98
C GLU A 102 3.03 -6.77 1.42
N PRO A 103 2.55 -5.54 1.74
CA PRO A 103 1.26 -5.04 1.28
C PRO A 103 1.11 -4.96 -0.24
N GLU A 104 2.22 -5.04 -0.98
CA GLU A 104 2.28 -5.06 -2.44
C GLU A 104 1.97 -6.42 -3.08
N ALA A 105 1.90 -7.51 -2.31
CA ALA A 105 1.92 -8.87 -2.84
C ALA A 105 0.82 -9.09 -3.89
N GLY A 106 1.23 -9.46 -5.11
CA GLY A 106 0.33 -9.72 -6.23
C GLY A 106 -0.37 -8.49 -6.83
N LEU A 107 -0.03 -7.28 -6.39
CA LEU A 107 -0.59 -6.02 -6.90
C LEU A 107 0.29 -5.43 -8.00
N HIS A 108 -0.36 -4.76 -8.96
CA HIS A 108 0.32 -3.90 -9.92
C HIS A 108 0.60 -2.52 -9.32
N PRO A 109 1.47 -1.68 -9.93
CA PRO A 109 1.93 -0.42 -9.33
C PRO A 109 0.83 0.52 -8.81
N ASN A 110 -0.23 0.78 -9.57
CA ASN A 110 -1.31 1.67 -9.09
C ASN A 110 -2.09 1.04 -7.92
N GLY A 111 -2.21 -0.29 -7.88
CA GLY A 111 -2.74 -1.02 -6.73
C GLY A 111 -1.89 -0.85 -5.49
N ILE A 112 -0.56 -0.91 -5.63
CA ILE A 112 0.39 -0.63 -4.54
C ILE A 112 0.18 0.80 -4.01
N GLY A 113 0.10 1.79 -4.90
CA GLY A 113 -0.19 3.18 -4.53
C GLY A 113 -1.51 3.32 -3.75
N ALA A 114 -2.56 2.60 -4.17
CA ALA A 114 -3.84 2.57 -3.46
C ALA A 114 -3.73 1.97 -2.05
N VAL A 115 -2.89 0.95 -1.85
CA VAL A 115 -2.61 0.40 -0.51
C VAL A 115 -1.79 1.36 0.34
N ILE A 116 -0.79 2.04 -0.23
CA ILE A 116 -0.02 3.06 0.49
C ILE A 116 -0.91 4.22 0.93
N ASN A 117 -1.94 4.59 0.16
CA ASN A 117 -2.94 5.56 0.60
C ASN A 117 -3.67 5.13 1.89
N LEU A 118 -3.89 3.83 2.10
CA LEU A 118 -4.45 3.30 3.35
C LEU A 118 -3.42 3.33 4.49
N VAL A 119 -2.14 3.10 4.20
CA VAL A 119 -1.06 3.26 5.18
C VAL A 119 -0.98 4.71 5.67
N MET A 120 -1.10 5.69 4.77
CA MET A 120 -1.13 7.11 5.12
C MET A 120 -2.37 7.48 5.97
N GLU A 121 -3.52 6.83 5.74
CA GLU A 121 -4.70 6.97 6.60
C GLU A 121 -4.46 6.43 8.02
N LEU A 122 -3.71 5.32 8.17
CA LEU A 122 -3.32 4.81 9.49
C LEU A 122 -2.41 5.80 10.22
N LEU A 123 -1.44 6.40 9.52
CA LEU A 123 -0.56 7.43 10.08
C LEU A 123 -1.36 8.66 10.52
N LEU A 124 -2.29 9.14 9.68
CA LEU A 124 -3.18 10.25 10.02
C LEU A 124 -3.98 9.98 11.30
N ARG A 125 -4.35 8.72 11.55
CA ARG A 125 -5.08 8.28 12.74
C ARG A 125 -4.22 8.08 13.98
N GLY A 126 -2.90 8.28 13.86
CA GLY A 126 -1.96 8.19 14.96
C GLY A 126 -1.50 6.77 15.26
N TYR A 127 -1.56 5.86 14.29
CA TYR A 127 -0.88 4.57 14.37
C TYR A 127 0.60 4.73 14.00
N ARG A 128 1.46 3.96 14.68
CA ARG A 128 2.83 3.67 14.23
C ARG A 128 2.76 2.49 13.29
N VAL A 129 3.18 2.65 12.04
CA VAL A 129 3.07 1.58 11.03
C VAL A 129 4.46 1.06 10.70
N CYS A 130 4.65 -0.25 10.82
CA CYS A 130 5.82 -0.97 10.31
C CYS A 130 5.39 -1.72 9.05
N VAL A 131 6.13 -1.55 7.96
CA VAL A 131 5.87 -2.23 6.69
C VAL A 131 7.11 -3.02 6.31
N SER A 132 6.95 -4.32 6.09
CA SER A 132 7.96 -5.09 5.37
C SER A 132 7.64 -5.02 3.87
N THR A 133 8.67 -4.91 3.03
CA THR A 133 8.48 -4.74 1.59
C THR A 133 9.70 -5.21 0.83
N HIS A 134 9.45 -5.74 -0.35
CA HIS A 134 10.45 -6.01 -1.39
C HIS A 134 10.22 -5.16 -2.64
N SER A 135 9.29 -4.20 -2.57
CA SER A 135 8.88 -3.37 -3.70
C SER A 135 9.70 -2.08 -3.77
N PRO A 136 10.48 -1.87 -4.84
CA PRO A 136 11.09 -0.57 -5.12
C PRO A 136 10.04 0.55 -5.17
N HIS A 137 8.83 0.26 -5.66
CA HIS A 137 7.77 1.25 -5.77
C HIS A 137 7.29 1.79 -4.42
N VAL A 138 7.30 0.95 -3.38
CA VAL A 138 7.01 1.40 -2.00
C VAL A 138 8.12 2.34 -1.54
N LEU A 139 9.38 1.96 -1.78
CA LEU A 139 10.55 2.77 -1.39
C LEU A 139 10.63 4.09 -2.15
N ASP A 140 10.25 4.14 -3.43
CA ASP A 140 10.13 5.37 -4.23
C ASP A 140 9.22 6.39 -3.54
N ILE A 141 8.06 5.94 -3.07
CA ILE A 141 7.08 6.81 -2.39
C ILE A 141 7.67 7.34 -1.07
N PHE A 142 8.28 6.49 -0.25
CA PHE A 142 8.87 6.94 1.02
C PHE A 142 10.11 7.82 0.83
N TRP A 143 10.94 7.54 -0.17
CA TRP A 143 12.03 8.42 -0.57
C TRP A 143 11.50 9.79 -0.99
N ALA A 144 10.48 9.85 -1.85
CA ALA A 144 9.90 11.12 -2.29
C ALA A 144 9.30 11.90 -1.10
N LEU A 145 8.62 11.24 -0.17
CA LEU A 145 8.14 11.87 1.06
C LEU A 145 9.26 12.45 1.91
N ARG A 146 10.36 11.71 2.11
CA ARG A 146 11.57 12.19 2.82
C ARG A 146 12.19 13.38 2.10
N PHE A 147 12.28 13.33 0.78
CA PHE A 147 12.79 14.41 -0.03
C PHE A 147 11.93 15.67 0.13
N PHE A 148 10.60 15.53 0.11
CA PHE A 148 9.68 16.64 0.38
C PHE A 148 9.86 17.23 1.78
N GLN A 149 10.04 16.40 2.82
CA GLN A 149 10.32 16.87 4.18
C GLN A 149 11.58 17.73 4.26
N GLN A 150 12.63 17.37 3.52
CA GLN A 150 13.92 18.09 3.53
C GLN A 150 13.91 19.35 2.66
N ASN A 151 13.02 19.44 1.68
CA ASN A 151 12.99 20.50 0.67
C ASN A 151 11.76 21.41 0.76
N ASN A 152 11.15 21.55 1.94
CA ASN A 152 9.95 22.38 2.18
C ASN A 152 8.74 22.00 1.29
N GLY A 153 8.59 20.72 1.00
CA GLY A 153 7.47 20.18 0.25
C GLY A 153 6.14 20.50 0.89
N GLN A 154 5.13 20.70 0.05
CA GLN A 154 3.81 21.15 0.45
C GLN A 154 2.81 20.01 0.38
N PRO A 155 1.67 20.09 1.11
CA PRO A 155 0.65 19.05 1.04
C PRO A 155 0.17 18.73 -0.38
N LYS A 156 0.19 19.70 -1.31
CA LYS A 156 -0.14 19.48 -2.72
C LYS A 156 0.81 18.49 -3.41
N ASP A 157 2.10 18.49 -3.05
CA ASP A 157 3.11 17.66 -3.70
C ASP A 157 2.93 16.20 -3.28
N VAL A 158 2.58 15.97 -2.01
CA VAL A 158 2.16 14.64 -1.51
C VAL A 158 0.90 14.15 -2.20
N LEU A 159 -0.10 15.03 -2.39
CA LEU A 159 -1.33 14.64 -3.08
C LEU A 159 -1.07 14.26 -4.54
N SER A 160 -0.20 14.99 -5.23
CA SER A 160 0.24 14.65 -6.57
C SER A 160 0.99 13.32 -6.62
N LEU A 161 1.92 13.07 -5.68
CA LEU A 161 2.64 11.80 -5.56
C LEU A 161 1.69 10.62 -5.36
N LEU A 162 0.67 10.78 -4.50
CA LEU A 162 -0.28 9.74 -4.14
C LEU A 162 -1.46 9.58 -5.11
N GLY A 163 -1.54 10.42 -6.15
CA GLY A 163 -2.65 10.43 -7.10
C GLY A 163 -4.00 10.80 -6.47
N LEU A 164 -4.00 11.63 -5.42
CA LEU A 164 -5.21 11.97 -4.66
C LEU A 164 -5.74 13.36 -4.97
N GLU A 165 -7.06 13.47 -5.14
CA GLU A 165 -7.73 14.76 -5.27
C GLU A 165 -7.64 15.60 -3.98
N ALA A 166 -7.58 16.92 -4.14
CA ALA A 166 -7.47 17.86 -3.03
C ALA A 166 -8.80 18.09 -2.31
N THR A 167 -9.03 17.35 -1.24
CA THR A 167 -10.17 17.48 -0.32
C THR A 167 -9.70 17.91 1.06
N HIS A 168 -10.60 18.31 1.96
CA HIS A 168 -10.22 18.62 3.34
C HIS A 168 -9.52 17.43 4.02
N LYS A 169 -10.04 16.22 3.85
CA LYS A 169 -9.48 15.00 4.45
C LYS A 169 -8.11 14.66 3.86
N THR A 170 -7.96 14.68 2.53
CA THR A 170 -6.67 14.34 1.91
C THR A 170 -5.60 15.38 2.19
N LYS A 171 -5.96 16.67 2.35
CA LYS A 171 -5.03 17.69 2.85
C LYS A 171 -4.54 17.38 4.27
N GLN A 172 -5.40 16.84 5.15
CA GLN A 172 -4.96 16.40 6.48
C GLN A 172 -4.03 15.18 6.39
N LEU A 173 -4.36 14.20 5.55
CA LEU A 173 -3.53 13.04 5.28
C LEU A 173 -2.14 13.46 4.77
N ALA A 174 -2.08 14.36 3.79
CA ALA A 174 -0.82 14.87 3.25
C ALA A 174 0.00 15.63 4.30
N LYS A 175 -0.64 16.41 5.18
CA LYS A 175 0.04 17.05 6.32
C LYS A 175 0.60 16.03 7.31
N ALA A 176 -0.16 14.98 7.63
CA ALA A 176 0.29 13.92 8.51
C ALA A 176 1.47 13.14 7.90
N ALA A 177 1.43 12.87 6.59
CA ALA A 177 2.56 12.27 5.88
C ALA A 177 3.81 13.15 5.96
N LEU A 178 3.72 14.46 5.71
CA LEU A 178 4.87 15.36 5.84
C LEU A 178 5.39 15.49 7.28
N ALA A 179 4.54 15.35 8.28
CA ALA A 179 4.95 15.38 9.68
C ALA A 179 5.53 14.03 10.18
N GLY A 180 5.50 12.96 9.37
CA GLY A 180 5.83 11.60 9.77
C GLY A 180 7.32 11.32 10.01
N ASP A 181 7.59 10.60 11.11
CA ASP A 181 8.80 9.84 11.44
C ASP A 181 9.11 8.66 10.51
N PHE A 182 9.65 8.85 9.30
CA PHE A 182 9.94 7.70 8.41
C PHE A 182 11.35 7.13 8.61
N ARG A 183 11.42 5.83 8.90
CA ARG A 183 12.66 5.06 9.04
C ARG A 183 12.61 3.82 8.15
N THR A 184 13.72 3.53 7.50
CA THR A 184 13.85 2.35 6.64
C THR A 184 15.09 1.57 7.02
N TYR A 185 14.91 0.26 7.22
CA TYR A 185 15.97 -0.64 7.64
C TYR A 185 16.14 -1.77 6.63
N TYR A 186 17.37 -1.98 6.19
CA TYR A 186 17.74 -3.10 5.35
C TYR A 186 18.21 -4.29 6.20
N PHE A 187 17.60 -5.45 5.98
CA PHE A 187 17.96 -6.70 6.63
C PHE A 187 18.87 -7.51 5.69
N ALA A 188 20.18 -7.44 5.92
CA ALA A 188 21.15 -8.14 5.10
C ALA A 188 21.12 -9.65 5.36
N ARG A 189 21.44 -10.45 4.33
CA ARG A 189 21.51 -11.93 4.43
C ARG A 189 22.51 -12.45 5.46
N ASN A 190 23.48 -11.63 5.86
CA ASN A 190 24.44 -11.95 6.91
C ASN A 190 23.90 -11.67 8.33
N GLY A 191 22.61 -11.36 8.48
CA GLY A 191 21.95 -11.09 9.74
C GLY A 191 22.18 -9.67 10.29
N LYS A 192 22.92 -8.81 9.59
CA LYS A 192 23.11 -7.41 9.99
C LYS A 192 21.94 -6.55 9.52
N VAL A 193 21.44 -5.70 10.42
CA VAL A 193 20.48 -4.65 10.08
C VAL A 193 21.24 -3.35 9.81
N ARG A 194 20.89 -2.67 8.72
CA ARG A 194 21.45 -1.35 8.37
C ARG A 194 20.33 -0.33 8.28
N ASP A 195 20.56 0.85 8.86
CA ASP A 195 19.67 1.99 8.68
C ASP A 195 19.96 2.62 7.31
N ILE A 196 18.95 2.65 6.44
CA ILE A 196 18.97 3.27 5.11
C ILE A 196 17.86 4.32 4.99
N SER A 197 17.52 4.99 6.10
CA SER A 197 16.38 5.92 6.19
C SER A 197 16.50 7.18 5.33
N ARG A 198 17.66 7.48 4.74
CA ARG A 198 17.74 8.57 3.74
C ARG A 198 17.19 8.10 2.40
N LEU A 199 17.24 6.79 2.13
CA LEU A 199 16.88 6.18 0.85
C LEU A 199 17.52 6.91 -0.32
N ASP A 200 18.74 7.43 -0.13
CA ASP A 200 19.38 8.33 -1.09
C ASP A 200 19.92 7.53 -2.27
N PRO A 201 19.31 7.60 -3.47
CA PRO A 201 19.75 6.82 -4.63
C PRO A 201 21.13 7.27 -5.13
N GLY A 202 21.60 8.45 -4.73
CA GLY A 202 22.93 8.98 -5.03
C GLY A 202 23.98 8.69 -3.94
N SER A 203 23.65 7.89 -2.92
CA SER A 203 24.59 7.55 -1.85
C SER A 203 25.80 6.76 -2.36
N GLU A 204 26.99 7.09 -1.85
CA GLU A 204 28.21 6.30 -2.10
C GLU A 204 28.14 4.91 -1.42
N ASP A 205 27.31 4.74 -0.37
CA ASP A 205 27.01 3.42 0.16
C ASP A 205 26.09 2.67 -0.80
N ILE A 206 26.65 1.65 -1.46
CA ILE A 206 25.95 0.79 -2.42
C ILE A 206 24.64 0.23 -1.85
N VAL A 207 24.60 -0.10 -0.55
CA VAL A 207 23.38 -0.63 0.07
C VAL A 207 22.30 0.43 0.19
N GLU A 208 22.67 1.69 0.47
CA GLU A 208 21.71 2.78 0.52
C GLU A 208 21.30 3.23 -0.88
N GLY A 209 22.25 3.46 -1.79
CA GLY A 209 21.96 3.85 -3.18
C GLY A 209 21.18 2.77 -3.96
N GLY A 210 21.45 1.50 -3.66
CA GLY A 210 20.78 0.34 -4.24
C GLY A 210 19.49 -0.08 -3.53
N TRP A 211 19.08 0.62 -2.46
CA TRP A 211 17.96 0.25 -1.57
C TRP A 211 17.99 -1.22 -1.15
N GLY A 212 19.13 -1.69 -0.64
CA GLY A 212 19.30 -3.07 -0.22
C GLY A 212 19.46 -4.07 -1.37
N GLY A 213 19.77 -3.58 -2.57
CA GLY A 213 19.94 -4.38 -3.79
C GLY A 213 18.67 -4.48 -4.64
N LEU A 214 17.58 -3.81 -4.26
CA LEU A 214 16.32 -3.84 -4.99
C LEU A 214 16.39 -3.12 -6.35
N THR A 215 17.31 -2.17 -6.51
CA THR A 215 17.52 -1.44 -7.77
C THR A 215 18.76 -1.90 -8.54
N GLU A 216 19.56 -2.82 -7.99
CA GLU A 216 20.81 -3.31 -8.60
C GLU A 216 20.61 -3.97 -9.96
N PHE A 217 19.51 -4.72 -10.13
CA PHE A 217 19.24 -5.39 -11.41
C PHE A 217 18.96 -4.38 -12.52
N SER A 218 18.12 -3.38 -12.25
CA SER A 218 17.81 -2.32 -13.22
C SER A 218 19.04 -1.48 -13.58
N GLY A 219 19.89 -1.17 -12.59
CA GLY A 219 21.17 -0.50 -12.83
C GLY A 219 22.07 -1.30 -13.78
N ARG A 220 22.26 -2.59 -13.49
CA ARG A 220 23.07 -3.50 -14.33
C ARG A 220 22.54 -3.59 -15.76
N VAL A 221 21.22 -3.63 -15.94
CA VAL A 221 20.62 -3.64 -17.28
C VAL A 221 20.92 -2.32 -18.00
N GLY A 222 20.80 -1.18 -17.33
CA GLY A 222 21.13 0.14 -17.88
C GLY A 222 22.58 0.22 -18.36
N ASP A 223 23.52 -0.23 -17.53
CA ASP A 223 24.95 -0.24 -17.87
C ASP A 223 25.24 -1.11 -19.09
N ILE A 224 24.68 -2.33 -19.14
CA ILE A 224 24.87 -3.24 -20.27
C ILE A 224 24.27 -2.66 -21.55
N VAL A 225 23.09 -2.03 -21.48
CA VAL A 225 22.45 -1.38 -22.65
C VAL A 225 23.30 -0.21 -23.14
N ALA A 226 23.79 0.64 -22.24
CA ALA A 226 24.67 1.76 -22.59
C ALA A 226 25.96 1.26 -23.25
N ASP A 227 26.57 0.19 -22.73
CA ASP A 227 27.75 -0.44 -23.32
C ASP A 227 27.51 -1.01 -24.72
N VAL A 228 26.32 -1.56 -24.97
CA VAL A 228 25.94 -2.08 -26.30
C VAL A 228 25.67 -0.92 -27.27
N ALA A 229 24.97 0.13 -26.83
CA ALA A 229 24.71 1.31 -27.65
C ALA A 229 26.01 2.02 -28.06
N ASN A 230 26.92 2.24 -27.11
CA ASN A 230 28.23 2.85 -27.34
C ASN A 230 29.13 2.03 -28.29
N ARG A 231 28.94 0.71 -28.38
CA ARG A 231 29.64 -0.16 -29.34
C ARG A 231 29.09 -0.03 -30.76
N ASN A 232 27.77 0.13 -30.90
CA ASN A 232 27.12 0.32 -32.20
C ASN A 232 27.39 1.70 -32.80
N GLU A 233 27.50 2.76 -31.99
CA GLU A 233 27.83 4.11 -32.51
C GLU A 233 29.27 4.26 -32.99
N LYS A 234 30.16 3.33 -32.63
CA LYS A 234 31.57 3.32 -33.02
C LYS A 234 31.88 2.39 -34.20
N SER A 235 30.89 1.67 -34.73
CA SER A 235 31.01 0.80 -35.92
C SER A 235 30.41 1.46 -37.16
#